data_AF-A0A7J9PZA6-F1
#
_entry.id   AF-A0A7J9PZA6-F1
#
_cell.length_a   1.000
_cell.length_b   1.000
_cell.length_c   1.000
_cell.angle_alpha   90.00
_cell.angle_beta   90.00
_cell.angle_gamma   90.00
#
_symmetry.space_group_name_H-M   'P 1'
#
loop_
_entity.id
_entity.type
_entity.pdbx_description
1 polymer ?
#
loop_
_entity_poly.entity_id
_entity_poly.type
_entity_poly.pdbx_seq_one_letter_code
_entity_poly.pdbx_strand_id
1 'polypeptide(L)'
;MTSAEIIKKYIDKIENDAGNIEKLAIEMLMKNTFQYHPSPPDVAVIGIPRYTWKLPTPEIKQIQREAIRKYQAWFATSAILVKEYLPQREDEFAQIYVKINSYLHFDMKTWKPENEAYVDTFIDEFNLQRSMVMAIPGVIEIKEFDVRKLISGELIDDELAEAEHLFETKHLRAAGAVAGVVIERYLRTLCETSTPPIQYNKKDTIDPLATALYKAQKIDITLFKKIQYLASIRNKCDHPKDIMAKEIEELVKETRALTSK
;
A
#
# COMPACT_ATOMS: atom_id res chain seq x y z
N MET A 1 -16.50 0.97 -6.38
CA MET A 1 -15.45 0.37 -5.55
C MET A 1 -14.16 0.46 -6.34
N THR A 2 -13.10 1.03 -5.78
CA THR A 2 -11.77 1.06 -6.41
C THR A 2 -11.13 -0.34 -6.37
N SER A 3 -10.11 -0.59 -7.19
CA SER A 3 -9.32 -1.83 -7.14
C SER A 3 -8.74 -2.06 -5.74
N ALA A 4 -8.26 -1.00 -5.08
CA ALA A 4 -7.79 -1.04 -3.70
C ALA A 4 -8.87 -1.51 -2.69
N GLU A 5 -10.11 -1.04 -2.81
CA GLU A 5 -11.20 -1.46 -1.92
C GLU A 5 -11.59 -2.95 -2.09
N ILE A 6 -11.51 -3.46 -3.32
CA ILE A 6 -11.76 -4.89 -3.60
C ILE A 6 -10.67 -5.74 -2.97
N ILE A 7 -9.40 -5.36 -3.18
CA ILE A 7 -8.25 -6.09 -2.64
C ILE A 7 -8.25 -6.05 -1.12
N LYS A 8 -8.57 -4.91 -0.50
CA LYS A 8 -8.67 -4.79 0.96
C LYS A 8 -9.67 -5.78 1.55
N LYS A 9 -10.89 -5.85 1.00
CA LYS A 9 -11.90 -6.83 1.44
C LYS A 9 -11.44 -8.27 1.26
N TYR A 10 -10.69 -8.55 0.20
CA TYR A 10 -10.13 -9.87 -0.03
C TYR A 10 -9.03 -10.22 0.98
N ILE A 11 -8.18 -9.26 1.35
CA ILE A 11 -7.15 -9.42 2.38
C ILE A 11 -7.78 -9.66 3.75
N ASP A 12 -8.85 -8.93 4.11
CA ASP A 12 -9.59 -9.17 5.37
C ASP A 12 -10.11 -10.62 5.45
N LYS A 13 -10.58 -11.16 4.32
CA LYS A 13 -11.00 -12.57 4.23
C LYS A 13 -9.81 -13.52 4.41
N ILE A 14 -8.69 -13.27 3.72
CA ILE A 14 -7.46 -14.06 3.83
C ILE A 14 -6.96 -14.08 5.28
N GLU A 15 -7.05 -12.96 5.99
CA GLU A 15 -6.62 -12.85 7.38
C GLU A 15 -7.54 -13.63 8.33
N ASN A 16 -8.85 -13.61 8.11
CA ASN A 16 -9.78 -14.48 8.84
C ASN A 16 -9.51 -15.98 8.59
N ASP A 17 -9.19 -16.35 7.34
CA ASP A 17 -8.80 -17.71 6.99
C ASP A 17 -7.49 -18.12 7.67
N ALA A 18 -6.52 -17.21 7.78
CA ALA A 18 -5.28 -17.41 8.54
C ALA A 18 -5.53 -17.73 10.02
N GLY A 19 -6.42 -16.98 10.68
CA GLY A 19 -6.78 -17.24 12.07
C GLY A 19 -7.36 -18.64 12.32
N ASN A 20 -8.07 -19.21 11.33
CA ASN A 20 -8.55 -20.59 11.42
C ASN A 20 -7.44 -21.62 11.22
N ILE A 21 -6.50 -21.36 10.32
CA ILE A 21 -5.32 -22.22 10.10
C ILE A 21 -4.47 -22.27 11.37
N GLU A 22 -4.22 -21.12 11.99
CA GLU A 22 -3.44 -21.01 13.22
C GLU A 22 -4.04 -21.86 14.34
N LYS A 23 -5.35 -21.77 14.59
CA LYS A 23 -6.03 -22.58 15.61
C LYS A 23 -5.86 -24.08 15.39
N LEU A 24 -6.06 -24.54 14.15
CA LEU A 24 -5.89 -25.96 13.82
C LEU A 24 -4.44 -26.42 14.01
N ALA A 25 -3.49 -25.57 13.63
CA ALA A 25 -2.07 -25.87 13.77
C ALA A 25 -1.63 -25.93 15.24
N ILE A 26 -2.07 -24.98 16.07
CA ILE A 26 -1.84 -24.98 17.52
C ILE A 26 -2.42 -26.26 18.13
N GLU A 27 -3.67 -26.60 17.80
CA GLU A 27 -4.33 -27.77 18.35
C GLU A 27 -3.55 -29.06 18.07
N MET A 28 -3.15 -29.27 16.81
CA MET A 28 -2.42 -30.49 16.44
C MET A 28 -1.00 -30.51 17.01
N LEU A 29 -0.30 -29.37 17.07
CA LEU A 29 1.05 -29.27 17.62
C LEU A 29 1.03 -29.50 19.14
N MET A 30 0.03 -29.00 19.86
CA MET A 30 -0.11 -29.22 21.31
C MET A 30 -0.56 -30.64 21.66
N LYS A 31 -1.44 -31.24 20.87
CA LYS A 31 -1.98 -32.59 21.17
C LYS A 31 -1.06 -33.74 20.75
N ASN A 32 -0.20 -33.54 19.74
CA ASN A 32 0.71 -34.60 19.31
C ASN A 32 1.90 -34.73 20.28
N THR A 33 2.59 -35.88 20.28
CA THR A 33 3.71 -36.13 21.20
C THR A 33 4.97 -36.55 20.46
N PHE A 34 6.11 -36.48 21.14
CA PHE A 34 7.40 -36.88 20.59
C PHE A 34 7.73 -38.34 20.88
N GLN A 35 8.55 -38.94 20.01
CA GLN A 35 9.23 -40.21 20.21
C GLN A 35 10.74 -39.98 20.31
N TYR A 36 11.38 -40.69 21.23
CA TYR A 36 12.82 -40.66 21.44
C TYR A 36 13.50 -41.79 20.66
N HIS A 37 14.59 -41.45 19.98
CA HIS A 37 15.44 -42.40 19.24
C HIS A 37 16.82 -42.50 19.91
N PRO A 38 17.09 -43.57 20.67
CA PRO A 38 18.39 -43.77 21.30
C PRO A 38 19.48 -44.09 20.27
N SER A 39 20.73 -43.72 20.58
CA SER A 39 21.88 -44.16 19.79
C SER A 39 22.13 -45.66 19.98
N PRO A 40 22.69 -46.36 18.97
CA PRO A 40 23.19 -47.71 19.14
C PRO A 40 24.18 -47.78 20.31
N PRO A 41 24.21 -48.88 21.09
CA PRO A 41 25.04 -49.00 22.30
C PRO A 41 26.53 -48.71 22.07
N ASP A 42 27.03 -49.02 20.88
CA ASP A 42 28.47 -48.98 20.55
C ASP A 42 28.87 -47.75 19.72
N VAL A 43 27.96 -46.77 19.53
CA VAL A 43 28.22 -45.57 18.72
C VAL A 43 27.88 -44.31 19.49
N ALA A 44 28.91 -43.59 19.95
CA ALA A 44 28.77 -42.27 20.55
C ALA A 44 28.45 -41.21 19.47
N VAL A 45 27.17 -41.01 19.19
CA VAL A 45 26.70 -39.94 18.30
C VAL A 45 26.36 -38.70 19.13
N ILE A 46 27.24 -37.71 19.09
CA ILE A 46 27.10 -36.38 19.70
C ILE A 46 26.66 -35.41 18.59
N GLY A 47 25.77 -34.46 18.88
CA GLY A 47 25.40 -33.42 17.91
C GLY A 47 24.16 -33.72 17.04
N ILE A 48 23.44 -34.84 17.24
CA ILE A 48 22.21 -35.16 16.48
C ILE A 48 20.95 -35.09 17.37
N PRO A 49 19.90 -34.33 16.97
CA PRO A 49 18.63 -34.31 17.68
C PRO A 49 17.96 -35.70 17.71
N ARG A 50 17.50 -36.11 18.89
CA ARG A 50 17.02 -37.48 19.17
C ARG A 50 15.51 -37.62 19.28
N TYR A 51 14.78 -36.52 19.18
CA TYR A 51 13.32 -36.55 19.22
C TYR A 51 12.75 -36.24 17.84
N THR A 52 11.73 -36.98 17.46
CA THR A 52 10.87 -36.68 16.31
C THR A 52 9.43 -36.72 16.78
N TRP A 53 8.52 -36.12 16.04
CA TRP A 53 7.09 -36.33 16.30
C TRP A 53 6.71 -37.82 16.15
N LYS A 54 5.79 -38.28 17.00
CA LYS A 54 5.11 -39.56 16.80
C LYS A 54 4.15 -39.47 15.61
N LEU A 55 3.85 -40.65 15.06
CA LEU A 55 2.75 -40.80 14.13
C LEU A 55 1.45 -40.28 14.78
N PRO A 56 0.76 -39.31 14.16
CA PRO A 56 -0.43 -38.73 14.74
C PRO A 56 -1.56 -39.76 14.80
N THR A 57 -2.40 -39.65 15.84
CA THR A 57 -3.65 -40.42 15.94
C THR A 57 -4.59 -40.09 14.78
N PRO A 58 -5.61 -40.92 14.48
CA PRO A 58 -6.59 -40.61 13.43
C PRO A 58 -7.26 -39.23 13.61
N GLU A 59 -7.56 -38.85 14.86
CA GLU A 59 -8.12 -37.52 15.21
C GLU A 59 -7.15 -36.39 14.83
N ILE A 60 -5.89 -36.46 15.29
CA ILE A 60 -4.87 -35.45 14.97
C ILE A 60 -4.60 -35.41 13.47
N LYS A 61 -4.59 -36.57 12.79
CA LYS A 61 -4.38 -36.65 11.34
C LYS A 61 -5.50 -35.94 10.57
N GLN A 62 -6.73 -35.97 11.06
CA GLN A 62 -7.84 -35.23 10.45
C GLN A 62 -7.62 -33.72 10.54
N ILE A 63 -7.29 -33.22 11.74
CA ILE A 63 -6.97 -31.79 11.98
C ILE A 63 -5.79 -31.37 11.10
N GLN A 64 -4.74 -32.20 11.05
CA GLN A 64 -3.55 -31.96 10.23
C GLN A 64 -3.89 -31.79 8.74
N ARG A 65 -4.72 -32.69 8.19
CA ARG A 65 -5.14 -32.62 6.78
C ARG A 65 -5.93 -31.34 6.48
N GLU A 66 -6.79 -30.93 7.41
CA GLU A 66 -7.55 -29.70 7.27
C GLU A 66 -6.65 -28.46 7.34
N ALA A 67 -5.74 -28.41 8.32
CA ALA A 67 -4.76 -27.34 8.46
C ALA A 67 -3.89 -27.20 7.19
N ILE A 68 -3.33 -28.31 6.70
CA ILE A 68 -2.54 -28.33 5.46
C ILE A 68 -3.38 -27.82 4.28
N ARG A 69 -4.59 -28.36 4.07
CA ARG A 69 -5.44 -27.97 2.94
C ARG A 69 -5.75 -26.47 2.96
N LYS A 70 -6.14 -25.93 4.12
CA LYS A 70 -6.45 -24.51 4.28
C LYS A 70 -5.20 -23.65 4.08
N TYR A 71 -4.05 -24.06 4.64
CA TYR A 71 -2.79 -23.35 4.47
C TYR A 71 -2.32 -23.34 3.01
N GLN A 72 -2.39 -24.46 2.28
CA GLN A 72 -2.03 -24.49 0.86
C GLN A 72 -2.88 -23.54 0.02
N ALA A 73 -4.20 -23.50 0.29
CA ALA A 73 -5.10 -22.59 -0.40
C ALA A 73 -4.78 -21.11 -0.08
N TRP A 74 -4.58 -20.81 1.20
CA TRP A 74 -4.19 -19.49 1.69
C TRP A 74 -2.88 -19.01 1.07
N PHE A 75 -1.85 -19.86 1.11
CA PHE A 75 -0.52 -19.55 0.57
C PHE A 75 -0.59 -19.28 -0.93
N ALA A 76 -1.29 -20.10 -1.71
CA ALA A 76 -1.40 -19.91 -3.16
C ALA A 76 -2.00 -18.54 -3.51
N THR A 77 -3.05 -18.12 -2.80
CA THR A 77 -3.68 -16.82 -3.04
C THR A 77 -2.82 -15.66 -2.54
N SER A 78 -2.22 -15.80 -1.36
CA SER A 78 -1.36 -14.78 -0.77
C SER A 78 -0.06 -14.58 -1.57
N ALA A 79 0.53 -15.65 -2.10
CA ALA A 79 1.75 -15.61 -2.91
C ALA A 79 1.55 -14.79 -4.20
N ILE A 80 0.38 -14.89 -4.84
CA ILE A 80 0.05 -14.06 -6.01
C ILE A 80 0.04 -12.58 -5.63
N LEU A 81 -0.59 -12.23 -4.50
CA LEU A 81 -0.65 -10.85 -4.02
C LEU A 81 0.74 -10.33 -3.64
N VAL A 82 1.54 -11.13 -2.94
CA VAL A 82 2.91 -10.76 -2.55
C VAL A 82 3.78 -10.55 -3.78
N LYS A 83 3.70 -11.43 -4.78
CA LYS A 83 4.45 -11.28 -6.03
C LYS A 83 4.10 -9.98 -6.77
N GLU A 84 2.81 -9.65 -6.84
CA GLU A 84 2.32 -8.46 -7.55
C GLU A 84 2.69 -7.15 -6.80
N TYR A 85 2.49 -7.12 -5.48
CA TYR A 85 2.55 -5.87 -4.72
C TYR A 85 3.81 -5.71 -3.87
N LEU A 86 4.47 -6.81 -3.51
CA LEU A 86 5.67 -6.86 -2.65
C LEU A 86 6.76 -7.79 -3.25
N PRO A 87 7.16 -7.64 -4.52
CA PRO A 87 8.09 -8.57 -5.18
C PRO A 87 9.43 -8.72 -4.43
N GLN A 88 9.89 -7.67 -3.75
CA GLN A 88 11.10 -7.68 -2.94
C GLN A 88 11.04 -8.59 -1.70
N ARG A 89 9.84 -9.06 -1.32
CA ARG A 89 9.59 -9.98 -0.20
C ARG A 89 9.18 -11.38 -0.67
N GLU A 90 9.11 -11.65 -1.98
CA GLU A 90 8.65 -12.93 -2.54
C GLU A 90 9.49 -14.11 -2.03
N ASP A 91 10.82 -13.99 -2.07
CA ASP A 91 11.73 -15.05 -1.62
C ASP A 91 11.58 -15.34 -0.13
N GLU A 92 11.47 -14.30 0.70
CA GLU A 92 11.25 -14.45 2.14
C GLU A 92 9.92 -15.15 2.42
N PHE A 93 8.85 -14.73 1.72
CA PHE A 93 7.53 -15.35 1.82
C PHE A 93 7.58 -16.84 1.46
N ALA A 94 8.30 -17.21 0.39
CA ALA A 94 8.48 -18.60 -0.04
C ALA A 94 9.34 -19.42 0.95
N GLN A 95 10.37 -18.83 1.55
CA GLN A 95 11.20 -19.50 2.56
C GLN A 95 10.40 -19.84 3.81
N ILE A 96 9.54 -18.92 4.27
CA ILE A 96 8.67 -19.17 5.43
C ILE A 96 7.69 -20.30 5.13
N TYR A 97 7.20 -20.42 3.90
CA TYR A 97 6.32 -21.53 3.51
C TYR A 97 6.95 -22.90 3.73
N VAL A 98 8.25 -23.04 3.42
CA VAL A 98 8.98 -24.29 3.68
C VAL A 98 9.03 -24.60 5.18
N LYS A 99 9.27 -23.59 6.01
CA LYS A 99 9.27 -23.74 7.47
C LYS A 99 7.88 -24.17 7.95
N ILE A 100 6.83 -23.40 7.63
CA ILE A 100 5.45 -23.69 8.01
C ILE A 100 5.03 -25.10 7.58
N ASN A 101 5.34 -25.51 6.35
CA ASN A 101 5.07 -26.87 5.90
C ASN A 101 5.74 -27.93 6.79
N SER A 102 6.97 -27.69 7.24
CA SER A 102 7.68 -28.61 8.14
C SER A 102 6.96 -28.76 9.49
N TYR A 103 6.39 -27.68 10.04
CA TYR A 103 5.52 -27.73 11.22
C TYR A 103 4.24 -28.51 10.92
N LEU A 104 3.57 -28.20 9.80
CA LEU A 104 2.29 -28.81 9.47
C LEU A 104 2.40 -30.31 9.18
N HIS A 105 3.54 -30.78 8.67
CA HIS A 105 3.77 -32.19 8.35
C HIS A 105 4.41 -32.99 9.49
N PHE A 106 4.86 -32.32 10.56
CA PHE A 106 5.63 -32.91 11.65
C PHE A 106 7.02 -33.43 11.24
N ASP A 107 7.67 -32.80 10.26
CA ASP A 107 8.93 -33.27 9.66
C ASP A 107 10.20 -32.81 10.40
N MET A 108 10.05 -32.26 11.61
CA MET A 108 11.15 -31.66 12.37
C MET A 108 11.76 -32.65 13.37
N LYS A 109 13.08 -32.50 13.58
CA LYS A 109 13.83 -33.19 14.64
C LYS A 109 14.21 -32.19 15.74
N THR A 110 14.25 -32.63 17.00
CA THR A 110 14.63 -31.78 18.13
C THR A 110 15.45 -32.46 19.20
N TRP A 111 16.10 -31.61 19.98
CA TRP A 111 16.81 -31.90 21.21
C TRP A 111 15.88 -31.97 22.41
N LYS A 112 14.79 -31.19 22.39
CA LYS A 112 13.84 -31.05 23.49
C LYS A 112 12.40 -31.28 22.99
N PRO A 113 11.66 -32.23 23.57
CA PRO A 113 10.27 -32.51 23.18
C PRO A 113 9.31 -31.51 23.84
N GLU A 114 9.43 -30.22 23.51
CA GLU A 114 8.67 -29.12 24.11
C GLU A 114 7.69 -28.54 23.10
N ASN A 115 6.41 -28.97 23.14
CA ASN A 115 5.39 -28.56 22.17
C ASN A 115 5.21 -27.03 22.09
N GLU A 116 5.25 -26.33 23.23
CA GLU A 116 5.05 -24.88 23.33
C GLU A 116 6.06 -24.11 22.46
N ALA A 117 7.35 -24.49 22.50
CA ALA A 117 8.38 -23.84 21.69
C ALA A 117 8.12 -23.97 20.18
N TYR A 118 7.53 -25.09 19.74
CA TYR A 118 7.14 -25.29 18.34
C TYR A 118 5.93 -24.47 17.94
N VAL A 119 4.96 -24.36 18.85
CA VAL A 119 3.79 -23.51 18.66
C VAL A 119 4.21 -22.06 18.52
N ASP A 120 5.06 -21.57 19.43
CA ASP A 120 5.55 -20.20 19.40
C ASP A 120 6.29 -19.91 18.08
N THR A 121 7.21 -20.79 17.69
CA THR A 121 7.96 -20.59 16.43
C THR A 121 7.04 -20.65 15.20
N PHE A 122 6.06 -21.56 15.19
CA PHE A 122 5.07 -21.61 14.11
C PHE A 122 4.27 -20.31 14.02
N ILE A 123 3.79 -19.80 15.16
CA ILE A 123 3.02 -18.56 15.25
C ILE A 123 3.87 -17.39 14.75
N ASP A 124 5.12 -17.27 15.18
CA ASP A 124 6.03 -16.20 14.76
C ASP A 124 6.27 -16.20 13.25
N GLU A 125 6.60 -17.36 12.69
CA GLU A 125 6.82 -17.51 11.25
C GLU A 125 5.53 -17.23 10.45
N PHE A 126 4.38 -17.72 10.91
CA PHE A 126 3.13 -17.50 10.19
C PHE A 126 2.66 -16.04 10.29
N ASN A 127 2.85 -15.40 11.43
CA ASN A 127 2.61 -13.97 11.62
C ASN A 127 3.49 -13.11 10.72
N LEU A 128 4.73 -13.53 10.45
CA LEU A 128 5.59 -12.85 9.50
C LEU A 128 5.00 -12.89 8.07
N GLN A 129 4.54 -14.06 7.59
CA GLN A 129 3.83 -14.16 6.31
C GLN A 129 2.54 -13.32 6.27
N ARG A 130 1.71 -13.39 7.31
CA ARG A 130 0.47 -12.60 7.43
C ARG A 130 0.76 -11.11 7.39
N SER A 131 1.77 -10.65 8.11
CA SER A 131 2.18 -9.24 8.15
C SER A 131 2.58 -8.72 6.77
N MET A 132 3.22 -9.53 5.93
CA MET A 132 3.51 -9.15 4.55
C MET A 132 2.22 -8.92 3.75
N VAL A 133 1.27 -9.86 3.84
CA VAL A 133 -0.02 -9.72 3.14
C VAL A 133 -0.79 -8.50 3.65
N MET A 134 -0.80 -8.26 4.96
CA MET A 134 -1.48 -7.13 5.58
C MET A 134 -0.86 -5.76 5.22
N ALA A 135 0.38 -5.71 4.76
CA ALA A 135 1.01 -4.48 4.29
C ALA A 135 0.57 -4.05 2.88
N ILE A 136 0.03 -4.99 2.09
CA ILE A 136 -0.31 -4.77 0.67
C ILE A 136 -1.28 -3.61 0.42
N PRO A 137 -2.37 -3.41 1.20
CA PRO A 137 -3.27 -2.27 1.00
C PRO A 137 -2.55 -0.93 1.03
N GLY A 138 -1.64 -0.74 2.00
CA GLY A 138 -0.85 0.50 2.10
C GLY A 138 0.08 0.69 0.91
N VAL A 139 0.67 -0.39 0.38
CA VAL A 139 1.50 -0.31 -0.83
C VAL A 139 0.69 0.05 -2.07
N ILE A 140 -0.52 -0.49 -2.21
CA ILE A 140 -1.42 -0.14 -3.31
C ILE A 140 -1.79 1.35 -3.22
N GLU A 141 -2.16 1.83 -2.03
CA GLU A 141 -2.52 3.23 -1.81
C GLU A 141 -1.35 4.18 -2.19
N ILE A 142 -0.12 3.84 -1.79
CA ILE A 142 1.08 4.62 -2.14
C ILE A 142 1.33 4.59 -3.66
N LYS A 143 1.26 3.42 -4.30
CA LYS A 143 1.47 3.31 -5.75
C LYS A 143 0.41 4.07 -6.55
N GLU A 144 -0.87 3.93 -6.20
CA GLU A 144 -1.96 4.66 -6.87
C GLU A 144 -1.77 6.17 -6.74
N PHE A 145 -1.33 6.62 -5.58
CA PHE A 145 -1.04 8.01 -5.32
C PHE A 145 0.14 8.55 -6.14
N ASP A 146 1.25 7.82 -6.18
CA ASP A 146 2.44 8.23 -6.95
C ASP A 146 2.12 8.33 -8.44
N VAL A 147 1.38 7.37 -8.98
CA VAL A 147 0.95 7.40 -10.40
C VAL A 147 0.05 8.61 -10.67
N ARG A 148 -0.91 8.91 -9.80
CA ARG A 148 -1.75 10.11 -9.97
C ARG A 148 -0.93 11.39 -9.92
N LYS A 149 0.03 11.48 -9.01
CA LYS A 149 0.91 12.64 -8.90
C LYS A 149 1.75 12.82 -10.17
N LEU A 150 2.29 11.74 -10.72
CA LEU A 150 3.04 11.76 -11.98
C LEU A 150 2.17 12.22 -13.15
N ILE A 151 1.00 11.61 -13.35
CA ILE A 151 0.07 11.99 -14.44
C ILE A 151 -0.39 13.44 -14.30
N SER A 152 -0.70 13.89 -13.08
CA SER A 152 -1.07 15.29 -12.83
C SER A 152 0.07 16.24 -13.18
N GLY A 153 1.33 15.88 -12.89
CA GLY A 153 2.50 16.67 -13.23
C GLY A 153 2.69 16.83 -14.74
N GLU A 154 2.67 15.72 -15.49
CA GLU A 154 2.79 15.74 -16.95
C GLU A 154 1.70 16.60 -17.60
N LEU A 155 0.46 16.43 -17.15
CA LEU A 155 -0.67 17.19 -17.69
C LEU A 155 -0.64 18.67 -17.31
N ILE A 156 -0.11 19.01 -16.12
CA ILE A 156 0.14 20.40 -15.71
C ILE A 156 1.17 21.03 -16.65
N ASP A 157 2.25 20.33 -16.98
CA ASP A 157 3.31 20.85 -17.85
C ASP A 157 2.81 21.06 -19.29
N ASP A 158 2.03 20.11 -19.83
CA ASP A 158 1.40 20.21 -21.15
C ASP A 158 0.39 21.37 -21.23
N GLU A 159 -0.53 21.47 -20.27
CA GLU A 159 -1.53 22.54 -20.21
C GLU A 159 -0.87 23.92 -20.03
N LEU A 160 0.23 23.99 -19.27
CA LEU A 160 0.97 25.23 -19.07
C LEU A 160 1.73 25.66 -20.34
N ALA A 161 2.33 24.72 -21.07
CA ALA A 161 2.96 25.00 -22.36
C ALA A 161 1.93 25.53 -23.38
N GLU A 162 0.72 24.99 -23.38
CA GLU A 162 -0.37 25.51 -24.21
C GLU A 162 -0.81 26.92 -23.77
N ALA A 163 -0.90 27.19 -22.46
CA ALA A 163 -1.22 28.53 -21.95
C ALA A 163 -0.18 29.57 -22.40
N GLU A 164 1.11 29.21 -22.42
CA GLU A 164 2.19 30.06 -22.93
C GLU A 164 2.07 30.30 -24.43
N HIS A 165 1.82 29.24 -25.21
CA HIS A 165 1.63 29.36 -26.65
C HIS A 165 0.44 30.28 -27.00
N LEU A 166 -0.68 30.12 -26.30
CA LEU A 166 -1.86 30.99 -26.45
C LEU A 166 -1.56 32.45 -26.08
N PHE A 167 -0.72 32.67 -25.07
CA PHE A 167 -0.30 34.01 -24.70
C PHE A 167 0.57 34.66 -25.80
N GLU A 168 1.59 33.93 -26.30
CA GLU A 168 2.49 34.37 -27.36
C GLU A 168 1.74 34.71 -28.66
N THR A 169 0.69 33.94 -28.97
CA THR A 169 -0.19 34.14 -30.13
C THR A 169 -1.31 35.17 -29.88
N LYS A 170 -1.28 35.87 -28.74
CA LYS A 170 -2.21 36.96 -28.35
C LYS A 170 -3.65 36.50 -28.07
N HIS A 171 -3.88 35.21 -27.83
CA HIS A 171 -5.15 34.66 -27.37
C HIS A 171 -5.30 34.79 -25.84
N LEU A 172 -5.29 36.03 -25.33
CA LEU A 172 -5.19 36.35 -23.90
C LEU A 172 -6.23 35.67 -23.01
N ARG A 173 -7.51 35.62 -23.45
CA ARG A 173 -8.60 34.97 -22.69
C ARG A 173 -8.36 33.47 -22.56
N ALA A 174 -7.97 32.82 -23.65
CA ALA A 174 -7.72 31.39 -23.68
C ALA A 174 -6.51 31.06 -22.81
N ALA A 175 -5.42 31.82 -22.95
CA ALA A 175 -4.22 31.67 -22.12
C ALA A 175 -4.54 31.75 -20.62
N GLY A 176 -5.29 32.77 -20.19
CA GLY A 176 -5.67 32.93 -18.79
C GLY A 176 -6.65 31.85 -18.29
N ALA A 177 -7.54 31.37 -19.16
CA ALA A 177 -8.43 30.26 -18.82
C ALA A 177 -7.65 28.95 -18.61
N VAL A 178 -6.74 28.61 -19.51
CA VAL A 178 -5.90 27.40 -19.43
C VAL A 178 -4.96 27.48 -18.22
N ALA A 179 -4.28 28.61 -17.99
CA ALA A 179 -3.48 28.81 -16.78
C ALA A 179 -4.30 28.64 -15.49
N GLY A 180 -5.57 29.06 -15.51
CA GLY A 180 -6.52 28.79 -14.43
C GLY A 180 -6.78 27.32 -14.16
N VAL A 181 -6.94 26.52 -15.22
CA VAL A 181 -7.11 25.06 -15.12
C VAL A 181 -5.87 24.42 -14.51
N VAL A 182 -4.68 24.85 -14.93
CA VAL A 182 -3.39 24.39 -14.38
C VAL A 182 -3.31 24.64 -12.88
N ILE A 183 -3.62 25.87 -12.42
CA ILE A 183 -3.64 26.18 -10.98
C ILE A 183 -4.63 25.29 -10.24
N GLU A 184 -5.85 25.13 -10.76
CA GLU A 184 -6.85 24.29 -10.10
C GLU A 184 -6.38 22.83 -9.97
N ARG A 185 -5.85 22.25 -11.05
CA ARG A 185 -5.30 20.89 -11.07
C ARG A 185 -4.15 20.73 -10.09
N TYR A 186 -3.24 21.71 -10.02
CA TYR A 186 -2.16 21.73 -9.06
C TYR A 186 -2.67 21.75 -7.61
N LEU A 187 -3.61 22.63 -7.28
CA LEU A 187 -4.16 22.72 -5.93
C LEU A 187 -4.95 21.47 -5.53
N ARG A 188 -5.72 20.88 -6.45
CA ARG A 188 -6.39 19.58 -6.21
C ARG A 188 -5.36 18.49 -5.92
N THR A 189 -4.29 18.43 -6.72
CA THR A 189 -3.20 17.48 -6.50
C THR A 189 -2.54 17.71 -5.14
N LEU A 190 -2.32 18.95 -4.69
CA LEU A 190 -1.80 19.22 -3.33
C LEU A 190 -2.76 18.78 -2.22
N CYS A 191 -4.08 18.96 -2.40
CA CYS A 191 -5.08 18.48 -1.45
C CYS A 191 -5.07 16.96 -1.33
N GLU A 192 -5.05 16.26 -2.48
CA GLU A 192 -5.00 14.80 -2.55
C GLU A 192 -3.68 14.26 -2.02
N THR A 193 -2.58 14.99 -2.27
CA THR A 193 -1.23 14.57 -1.89
C THR A 193 -0.82 14.91 -0.46
N SER A 194 -1.70 15.59 0.27
CA SER A 194 -1.49 15.85 1.68
C SER A 194 -1.65 14.58 2.52
N THR A 195 -0.87 14.46 3.59
CA THR A 195 -1.08 13.44 4.63
C THR A 195 -1.53 14.13 5.92
N PRO A 196 -2.75 13.85 6.44
CA PRO A 196 -3.86 13.15 5.75
C PRO A 196 -4.40 13.94 4.53
N PRO A 197 -5.10 13.30 3.58
CA PRO A 197 -5.69 13.97 2.43
C PRO A 197 -6.72 15.03 2.84
N ILE A 198 -6.70 16.18 2.17
CA ILE A 198 -7.61 17.30 2.46
C ILE A 198 -8.89 17.12 1.65
N GLN A 199 -10.03 17.12 2.33
CA GLN A 199 -11.36 16.99 1.70
C GLN A 199 -11.76 18.31 1.02
N TYR A 200 -12.29 18.21 -0.19
CA TYR A 200 -12.81 19.33 -0.98
C TYR A 200 -13.97 18.84 -1.87
N ASN A 201 -14.84 19.74 -2.33
CA ASN A 201 -15.92 19.36 -3.25
C ASN A 201 -15.42 19.30 -4.69
N LYS A 202 -15.96 18.38 -5.49
CA LYS A 202 -15.62 18.29 -6.93
C LYS A 202 -15.87 19.58 -7.73
N LYS A 203 -16.71 20.48 -7.22
CA LYS A 203 -17.02 21.79 -7.84
C LYS A 203 -16.15 22.94 -7.30
N ASP A 204 -15.32 22.69 -6.30
CA ASP A 204 -14.44 23.70 -5.70
C ASP A 204 -13.40 24.14 -6.73
N THR A 205 -13.25 25.44 -6.94
CA THR A 205 -12.26 26.03 -7.86
C THR A 205 -11.05 26.55 -7.07
N ILE A 206 -10.21 27.40 -7.67
CA ILE A 206 -8.95 27.90 -7.11
C ILE A 206 -9.09 28.42 -5.66
N ASP A 207 -10.04 29.32 -5.39
CA ASP A 207 -10.17 29.98 -4.08
C ASP A 207 -10.58 29.03 -2.93
N PRO A 208 -11.64 28.20 -3.07
CA PRO A 208 -11.98 27.20 -2.06
C PRO A 208 -10.85 26.19 -1.81
N LEU A 209 -10.17 25.72 -2.87
CA LEU A 209 -9.04 24.79 -2.75
C LEU A 209 -7.87 25.43 -1.99
N ALA A 210 -7.48 26.66 -2.35
CA ALA A 210 -6.44 27.40 -1.64
C ALA A 210 -6.79 27.63 -0.17
N THR A 211 -8.07 27.92 0.11
CA THR A 211 -8.55 28.11 1.48
C THR A 211 -8.46 26.83 2.30
N ALA A 212 -8.80 25.68 1.71
CA ALA A 212 -8.68 24.38 2.37
C ALA A 212 -7.21 24.04 2.69
N LEU A 213 -6.30 24.26 1.73
CA LEU A 213 -4.85 24.08 1.92
C LEU A 213 -4.28 24.99 3.00
N TYR A 214 -4.70 26.25 3.03
CA TYR A 214 -4.26 27.21 4.05
C TYR A 214 -4.76 26.83 5.45
N LYS A 215 -6.05 26.46 5.58
CA LYS A 215 -6.62 25.99 6.86
C LYS A 215 -5.93 24.73 7.38
N ALA A 216 -5.50 23.86 6.48
CA ALA A 216 -4.72 22.67 6.79
C ALA A 216 -3.22 22.94 6.99
N GLN A 217 -2.79 24.21 6.97
CA GLN A 217 -1.41 24.65 7.15
C GLN A 217 -0.42 24.05 6.13
N LYS A 218 -0.89 23.70 4.93
CA LYS A 218 -0.05 23.18 3.84
C LYS A 218 0.57 24.28 2.99
N ILE A 219 -0.02 25.47 3.01
CA ILE A 219 0.52 26.68 2.40
C ILE A 219 0.52 27.80 3.45
N ASP A 220 1.49 28.70 3.37
CA ASP A 220 1.54 29.88 4.23
C ASP A 220 0.60 30.99 3.73
N ILE A 221 0.47 32.05 4.52
CA ILE A 221 -0.39 33.20 4.18
C ILE A 221 0.07 33.93 2.92
N THR A 222 1.38 33.94 2.65
CA THR A 222 1.97 34.63 1.50
C THR A 222 1.56 33.93 0.20
N LEU A 223 1.76 32.62 0.15
CA LEU A 223 1.37 31.78 -0.97
C LEU A 223 -0.15 31.75 -1.16
N PHE A 224 -0.90 31.67 -0.06
CA PHE A 224 -2.36 31.78 -0.10
C PHE A 224 -2.80 33.08 -0.78
N LYS A 225 -2.28 34.24 -0.35
CA LYS A 225 -2.63 35.54 -0.94
C LYS A 225 -2.23 35.65 -2.40
N LYS A 226 -1.08 35.08 -2.78
CA LYS A 226 -0.64 35.00 -4.17
C LYS A 226 -1.62 34.20 -5.02
N ILE A 227 -2.06 33.03 -4.56
CA ILE A 227 -3.03 32.20 -5.28
C ILE A 227 -4.38 32.93 -5.43
N GLN A 228 -4.88 33.61 -4.39
CA GLN A 228 -6.10 34.42 -4.49
C GLN A 228 -5.99 35.54 -5.53
N TYR A 229 -4.81 36.16 -5.63
CA TYR A 229 -4.53 37.16 -6.65
C TYR A 229 -4.60 36.56 -8.07
N LEU A 230 -3.96 35.41 -8.30
CA LEU A 230 -4.04 34.70 -9.59
C LEU A 230 -5.48 34.27 -9.94
N ALA A 231 -6.24 33.80 -8.95
CA ALA A 231 -7.66 33.49 -9.10
C ALA A 231 -8.47 34.71 -9.58
N SER A 232 -8.15 35.89 -9.06
CA SER A 232 -8.81 37.13 -9.46
C SER A 232 -8.54 37.51 -10.92
N ILE A 233 -7.32 37.28 -11.43
CA ILE A 233 -6.96 37.50 -12.84
C ILE A 233 -7.69 36.50 -13.73
N ARG A 234 -7.62 35.20 -13.38
CA ARG A 234 -8.34 34.12 -14.06
C ARG A 234 -9.83 34.40 -14.17
N ASN A 235 -10.46 34.90 -13.11
CA ASN A 235 -11.88 35.26 -13.12
C ASN A 235 -12.22 36.40 -14.09
N LYS A 236 -11.27 37.26 -14.49
CA LYS A 236 -11.51 38.25 -15.55
C LYS A 236 -11.60 37.61 -16.94
N CYS A 237 -11.01 36.43 -17.13
CA CYS A 237 -11.01 35.73 -18.43
C CYS A 237 -12.37 35.10 -18.75
N ASP A 238 -13.11 34.67 -17.72
CA ASP A 238 -14.40 33.99 -17.83
C ASP A 238 -15.61 34.94 -17.86
N HIS A 239 -15.37 36.24 -17.72
CA HIS A 239 -16.41 37.26 -17.65
C HIS A 239 -16.14 38.37 -18.67
N PRO A 240 -17.18 39.14 -19.09
CA PRO A 240 -17.03 40.26 -20.02
C PRO A 240 -16.40 41.48 -19.32
N LYS A 241 -15.17 41.30 -18.80
CA LYS A 241 -14.34 42.34 -18.21
C LYS A 241 -13.17 42.63 -19.15
N ASP A 242 -12.60 43.83 -19.01
CA ASP A 242 -11.35 44.18 -19.68
C ASP A 242 -10.19 43.39 -19.08
N ILE A 243 -9.31 42.93 -19.97
CA ILE A 243 -8.17 42.07 -19.64
C ILE A 243 -6.91 42.77 -20.14
N MET A 244 -5.94 42.93 -19.25
CA MET A 244 -4.64 43.51 -19.60
C MET A 244 -3.65 42.39 -19.93
N ALA A 245 -2.94 42.51 -21.05
CA ALA A 245 -1.93 41.52 -21.46
C ALA A 245 -0.88 41.27 -20.36
N LYS A 246 -0.47 42.32 -19.65
CA LYS A 246 0.47 42.23 -18.52
C LYS A 246 -0.05 41.37 -17.37
N GLU A 247 -1.35 41.42 -17.08
CA GLU A 247 -1.94 40.57 -16.02
C GLU A 247 -1.96 39.10 -16.43
N ILE A 248 -2.19 38.81 -17.72
CA ILE A 248 -2.16 37.44 -18.24
C ILE A 248 -0.73 36.90 -18.29
N GLU A 249 0.23 37.74 -18.70
CA GLU A 249 1.66 37.40 -18.66
C GLU A 249 2.08 37.00 -17.24
N GLU A 250 1.69 37.81 -16.25
CA GLU A 250 1.94 37.53 -14.83
C GLU A 250 1.24 36.24 -14.39
N LEU A 251 -0.04 36.03 -14.76
CA LEU A 251 -0.75 34.80 -14.45
C LEU A 251 -0.02 33.56 -14.97
N VAL A 252 0.38 33.55 -16.24
CA VAL A 252 1.06 32.41 -16.87
C VAL A 252 2.43 32.16 -16.21
N LYS A 253 3.23 33.22 -16.05
CA LYS A 253 4.57 33.13 -15.46
C LYS A 253 4.53 32.66 -14.01
N GLU A 254 3.62 33.22 -13.20
CA GLU A 254 3.48 32.85 -11.80
C GLU A 254 2.86 31.46 -11.62
N THR A 255 2.03 31.01 -12.57
CA THR A 255 1.56 29.62 -12.63
C THR A 255 2.73 28.67 -12.86
N ARG A 256 3.63 28.95 -13.81
CA ARG A 256 4.86 28.16 -14.00
C ARG A 256 5.71 28.10 -12.73
N ALA A 257 5.93 29.24 -12.09
CA ALA A 257 6.71 29.32 -10.86
C ALA A 257 6.04 28.56 -9.69
N LEU A 258 4.70 28.45 -9.69
CA LEU A 258 3.93 27.72 -8.70
C LEU A 258 4.05 26.20 -8.88
N THR A 259 4.04 25.72 -10.13
CA THR A 259 3.99 24.29 -10.46
C THR A 259 5.35 23.62 -10.63
N SER A 260 6.43 24.39 -10.82
CA SER A 260 7.79 23.88 -11.03
C SER A 260 8.49 23.37 -9.74
N LYS A 261 7.76 23.04 -8.66
CA LYS A 261 8.31 22.70 -7.34
C LYS A 261 8.01 21.27 -6.91
#